data_AF-A0A2S5NNJ9-F1
#
_entry.id   AF-A0A2S5NNJ9-F1
#
_cell.length_a   1.000
_cell.length_b   1.000
_cell.length_c   1.000
_cell.angle_alpha   90.00
_cell.angle_beta   90.00
_cell.angle_gamma   90.00
#
_symmetry.space_group_name_H-M   'P 1'
#
loop_
_entity.id
_entity.type
_entity.pdbx_description
1 polymer ?
#
loop_
_entity_poly.entity_id
_entity_poly.type
_entity_poly.pdbx_seq_one_letter_code
_entity_poly.pdbx_strand_id
1 'polypeptide(L)'
;MNRTLNPQHLKWLLITLAVVLGTHIPNLPVWVIIASVGFGTWRYLLDRYQWAMPKIWALLPITLIICVGIIVTFKGFLGRDASLSLLVVMCSLKLLETKTLRDYMLVIVLAYFLVGNLFLFNQTIATFGLSIAPLILLTATLINISFKDTGKQSDIQFTLKLAAQLLLQAVPVMLILFVLFPRIPGPLWGLPQDANSGMTGLGDSLQFGNISNLTKNSAIAFRVQFKNAAPERGELYWRGPVLWHQEDRSWTMSSSKIGLQPEIAKVSGNPIQYTMTLEPHNRLWMLMLDLPTLIPQDARLTHDYSVVANKPVRTRLRYDAVSFSRYQLGLNLGERERLLSLQINEGENPKTVQLAESWQGLSAVDKINAALKRYREQLFVYTLKPPRLNDNPVDDFLFNTKRGFCEHYATSFVYLMRAAGVPARIVTGYQGGEYNPNGDYYIVRQSDAHAWAEVWLANKGWVRVDPTAAVSPERIENGISDALDEADALPLMARPDYPWLKKAYLNWDTVNNGWNQWVLGYDDKKQL
;
A
#
# COMPACT_ATOMS: atom_id res chain seq x y z
N MET A 1 -49.81 17.71 -14.21
CA MET A 1 -49.29 18.34 -15.44
C MET A 1 -47.99 17.63 -15.82
N ASN A 2 -48.08 16.60 -16.69
CA ASN A 2 -46.92 15.79 -17.09
C ASN A 2 -46.02 16.60 -18.02
N ARG A 3 -45.05 17.33 -17.44
CA ARG A 3 -44.08 18.16 -18.17
C ARG A 3 -43.01 17.26 -18.80
N THR A 4 -43.15 16.93 -20.07
CA THR A 4 -42.11 16.25 -20.85
C THR A 4 -40.96 17.23 -21.15
N LEU A 5 -39.72 16.73 -21.07
CA LEU A 5 -38.50 17.53 -21.22
C LEU A 5 -38.01 17.56 -22.69
N ASN A 6 -37.29 18.62 -23.04
CA ASN A 6 -36.73 18.83 -24.39
C ASN A 6 -35.58 17.82 -24.64
N PRO A 7 -35.47 17.21 -25.85
CA PRO A 7 -34.32 16.39 -26.26
C PRO A 7 -32.94 16.99 -25.95
N GLN A 8 -32.80 18.31 -25.95
CA GLN A 8 -31.56 18.99 -25.57
C GLN A 8 -31.13 18.71 -24.12
N HIS A 9 -32.08 18.64 -23.17
CA HIS A 9 -31.76 18.38 -21.76
C HIS A 9 -31.32 16.94 -21.54
N LEU A 10 -31.89 16.00 -22.30
CA LEU A 10 -31.44 14.61 -22.27
C LEU A 10 -29.99 14.50 -22.75
N LYS A 11 -29.61 15.21 -23.83
CA LYS A 11 -28.23 15.22 -24.31
C LYS A 11 -27.25 15.74 -23.25
N TRP A 12 -27.60 16.84 -22.56
CA TRP A 12 -26.81 17.37 -21.44
C TRP A 12 -26.66 16.36 -20.30
N LEU A 13 -27.75 15.68 -19.93
CA LEU A 13 -27.72 14.65 -18.90
C LEU A 13 -26.83 13.47 -19.30
N LEU A 14 -26.97 12.96 -20.53
CA LEU A 14 -26.19 11.83 -21.02
C LEU A 14 -24.68 12.15 -21.10
N ILE A 15 -24.31 13.34 -21.58
CA ILE A 15 -22.91 13.80 -21.61
C ILE A 15 -22.36 13.90 -20.18
N THR A 16 -23.12 14.53 -19.28
CA THR A 16 -22.70 14.69 -17.88
C THR A 16 -22.51 13.34 -17.19
N LEU A 17 -23.44 12.41 -17.38
CA LEU A 17 -23.31 11.06 -16.83
C LEU A 17 -22.16 10.29 -17.46
N ALA A 18 -21.89 10.44 -18.76
CA ALA A 18 -20.72 9.81 -19.38
C ALA A 18 -19.42 10.30 -18.73
N VAL A 19 -19.31 11.61 -18.42
CA VAL A 19 -18.16 12.15 -17.70
C VAL A 19 -18.08 11.62 -16.27
N VAL A 20 -19.19 11.62 -15.52
CA VAL A 20 -19.24 11.05 -14.16
C VAL A 20 -18.82 9.58 -14.17
N LEU A 21 -19.43 8.75 -15.01
CA LEU A 21 -19.11 7.33 -15.15
C LEU A 21 -17.67 7.09 -15.61
N GLY A 22 -17.15 7.95 -16.48
CA GLY A 22 -15.76 7.93 -16.94
C GLY A 22 -14.75 8.04 -15.79
N THR A 23 -15.05 8.83 -14.76
CA THR A 23 -14.19 8.94 -13.57
C THR A 23 -14.13 7.66 -12.73
N HIS A 24 -15.07 6.73 -12.89
CA HIS A 24 -15.14 5.47 -12.14
C HIS A 24 -14.61 4.25 -12.91
N ILE A 25 -14.26 4.37 -14.19
CA ILE A 25 -13.76 3.25 -15.02
C ILE A 25 -12.65 2.43 -14.34
N PRO A 26 -11.63 3.04 -13.69
CA PRO A 26 -10.56 2.27 -13.06
C PRO A 26 -11.01 1.36 -11.91
N ASN A 27 -12.19 1.60 -11.35
CA ASN A 27 -12.70 0.93 -10.16
C ASN A 27 -13.90 0.00 -10.45
N LEU A 28 -14.23 -0.24 -11.73
CA LEU A 28 -15.41 -1.01 -12.13
C LEU A 28 -15.03 -2.27 -12.92
N PRO A 29 -15.74 -3.40 -12.72
CA PRO A 29 -15.63 -4.54 -13.61
C PRO A 29 -16.00 -4.16 -15.04
N VAL A 30 -15.31 -4.77 -16.02
CA VAL A 30 -15.53 -4.49 -17.45
C VAL A 30 -16.99 -4.68 -17.84
N TRP A 31 -17.67 -5.69 -17.32
CA TRP A 31 -19.08 -5.95 -17.62
C TRP A 31 -20.02 -4.85 -17.11
N VAL A 32 -19.70 -4.21 -15.97
CA VAL A 32 -20.47 -3.08 -15.41
C VAL A 32 -20.34 -1.85 -16.32
N ILE A 33 -19.14 -1.60 -16.84
CA ILE A 33 -18.88 -0.53 -17.80
C ILE A 33 -19.70 -0.76 -19.07
N ILE A 34 -19.64 -1.97 -19.63
CA ILE A 34 -20.39 -2.35 -20.84
C ILE A 34 -21.90 -2.19 -20.61
N ALA A 35 -22.44 -2.67 -19.49
CA ALA A 35 -23.86 -2.54 -19.17
C ALA A 35 -24.29 -1.06 -19.08
N SER A 36 -23.50 -0.23 -18.39
CA SER A 36 -23.79 1.19 -18.20
C SER A 36 -23.76 1.98 -19.50
N VAL A 37 -22.75 1.75 -20.35
CA VAL A 37 -22.67 2.33 -21.70
C VAL A 37 -23.84 1.83 -22.56
N GLY A 38 -24.20 0.56 -22.45
CA GLY A 38 -25.34 -0.04 -23.13
C GLY A 38 -26.66 0.65 -22.78
N PHE A 39 -26.94 0.88 -21.49
CA PHE A 39 -28.17 1.57 -21.06
C PHE A 39 -28.19 3.05 -21.48
N GLY A 40 -27.06 3.76 -21.39
CA GLY A 40 -26.96 5.13 -21.89
C GLY A 40 -27.21 5.21 -23.40
N THR A 41 -26.63 4.28 -24.17
CA THR A 41 -26.82 4.19 -25.62
C THR A 41 -28.26 3.84 -25.97
N TRP A 42 -28.87 2.87 -25.27
CA TRP A 42 -30.27 2.52 -25.46
C TRP A 42 -31.16 3.75 -25.20
N ARG A 43 -30.92 4.50 -24.11
CA ARG A 43 -31.68 5.71 -23.82
C ARG A 43 -31.55 6.77 -24.92
N TYR A 44 -30.36 6.94 -25.48
CA TYR A 44 -30.10 7.85 -26.60
C TYR A 44 -30.87 7.42 -27.87
N LEU A 45 -30.85 6.12 -28.21
CA LEU A 45 -31.56 5.59 -29.37
C LEU A 45 -33.09 5.73 -29.22
N LEU A 46 -33.63 5.50 -28.02
CA LEU A 46 -35.05 5.71 -27.74
C LEU A 46 -35.49 7.16 -28.05
N ASP A 47 -34.66 8.14 -27.70
CA ASP A 47 -34.94 9.56 -27.98
C ASP A 47 -34.76 9.90 -29.47
N ARG A 48 -33.64 9.45 -30.06
CA ARG A 48 -33.30 9.75 -31.46
C ARG A 48 -34.32 9.18 -32.45
N TYR A 49 -34.80 7.96 -32.20
CA TYR A 49 -35.76 7.27 -33.06
C TYR A 49 -37.20 7.33 -32.53
N GLN A 50 -37.46 8.07 -31.45
CA GLN A 50 -38.77 8.23 -30.82
C GLN A 50 -39.46 6.90 -30.49
N TRP A 51 -38.67 5.90 -30.07
CA TRP A 51 -39.19 4.59 -29.67
C TRP A 51 -39.88 4.66 -28.30
N ALA A 52 -40.83 3.75 -28.08
CA ALA A 52 -41.51 3.65 -26.80
C ALA A 52 -40.53 3.24 -25.69
N MET A 53 -40.60 3.94 -24.55
CA MET A 53 -39.81 3.61 -23.36
C MET A 53 -40.14 2.20 -22.86
N PRO A 54 -39.15 1.42 -22.40
CA PRO A 54 -39.39 0.08 -21.88
C PRO A 54 -40.34 0.12 -20.68
N LYS A 55 -41.18 -0.91 -20.55
CA LYS A 55 -42.07 -1.08 -19.39
C LYS A 55 -41.25 -1.58 -18.21
N ILE A 56 -41.65 -1.23 -16.99
CA ILE A 56 -40.94 -1.62 -15.76
C ILE A 56 -40.79 -3.14 -15.64
N TRP A 57 -41.77 -3.91 -16.10
CA TRP A 57 -41.73 -5.38 -16.13
C TRP A 57 -40.61 -5.97 -16.99
N ALA A 58 -40.14 -5.24 -18.01
CA ALA A 58 -38.98 -5.64 -18.80
C ALA A 58 -37.65 -5.27 -18.11
N LEU A 59 -37.64 -4.22 -17.29
CA LEU A 59 -36.46 -3.77 -16.56
C LEU A 59 -36.22 -4.57 -15.27
N LEU A 60 -37.27 -5.09 -14.64
CA LEU A 60 -37.18 -5.94 -13.44
C LEU A 60 -36.28 -7.17 -13.61
N PRO A 61 -36.44 -8.04 -14.63
CA PRO A 61 -35.57 -9.20 -14.81
C PRO A 61 -34.12 -8.78 -15.11
N ILE A 62 -33.92 -7.70 -15.88
CA ILE A 62 -32.58 -7.14 -16.14
C ILE A 62 -31.91 -6.71 -14.84
N THR A 63 -32.66 -6.01 -13.98
CA THR A 63 -32.20 -5.56 -12.66
C THR A 63 -31.82 -6.74 -11.77
N LEU A 64 -32.65 -7.79 -11.72
CA LEU A 64 -32.36 -9.00 -10.95
C LEU A 64 -31.10 -9.70 -11.44
N ILE A 65 -30.92 -9.85 -12.76
CA ILE A 65 -29.72 -10.46 -13.36
C ILE A 65 -28.47 -9.66 -12.99
N ILE A 66 -28.53 -8.32 -13.05
CA ILE A 66 -27.42 -7.46 -12.65
C ILE A 66 -27.10 -7.60 -11.17
N CYS A 67 -28.11 -7.58 -10.30
CA CYS A 67 -27.92 -7.77 -8.86
C CYS A 67 -27.24 -9.11 -8.56
N VAL A 68 -27.68 -10.19 -9.22
CA VAL A 68 -27.02 -11.50 -9.11
C VAL A 68 -25.59 -11.45 -9.65
N GLY A 69 -25.35 -10.80 -10.79
CA GLY A 69 -24.02 -10.61 -11.37
C GLY A 69 -23.05 -9.89 -10.43
N ILE A 70 -23.52 -8.87 -9.70
CA ILE A 70 -22.73 -8.16 -8.68
C ILE A 70 -22.42 -9.10 -7.50
N ILE A 71 -23.42 -9.80 -6.98
CA ILE A 71 -23.24 -10.75 -5.85
C ILE A 71 -22.22 -11.83 -6.21
N VAL A 72 -22.28 -12.36 -7.44
CA VAL A 72 -21.32 -13.38 -7.91
C VAL A 72 -19.93 -12.79 -8.10
N THR A 73 -19.82 -11.59 -8.69
CA THR A 73 -18.53 -10.93 -8.97
C THR A 73 -17.78 -10.61 -7.68
N PHE A 74 -18.49 -10.08 -6.68
CA PHE A 74 -17.90 -9.58 -5.43
C PHE A 74 -18.09 -10.52 -4.24
N LYS A 75 -18.67 -11.71 -4.44
CA LYS A 75 -18.99 -12.69 -3.39
C LYS A 75 -19.83 -12.09 -2.24
N GLY A 76 -20.68 -11.11 -2.55
CA GLY A 76 -21.52 -10.40 -1.57
C GLY A 76 -22.15 -9.12 -2.13
N PHE A 77 -23.04 -8.50 -1.36
CA PHE A 77 -23.72 -7.23 -1.71
C PHE A 77 -23.27 -6.02 -0.86
N LEU A 78 -22.49 -6.25 0.20
CA LEU A 78 -22.08 -5.25 1.19
C LEU A 78 -20.55 -5.05 1.16
N GLY A 79 -20.06 -4.38 0.13
CA GLY A 79 -18.66 -4.01 -0.01
C GLY A 79 -18.53 -2.76 -0.88
N ARG A 80 -17.47 -1.96 -0.67
CA ARG A 80 -17.25 -0.69 -1.38
C ARG A 80 -17.43 -0.85 -2.89
N ASP A 81 -16.76 -1.84 -3.48
CA ASP A 81 -16.72 -2.02 -4.94
C ASP A 81 -18.05 -2.58 -5.49
N ALA A 82 -18.71 -3.45 -4.71
CA ALA A 82 -20.05 -3.97 -5.01
C ALA A 82 -21.11 -2.85 -4.96
N SER A 83 -21.07 -2.00 -3.93
CA SER A 83 -21.98 -0.87 -3.76
C SER A 83 -21.79 0.21 -4.83
N LEU A 84 -20.55 0.52 -5.21
CA LEU A 84 -20.27 1.41 -6.34
C LEU A 84 -20.85 0.82 -7.64
N SER A 85 -20.55 -0.45 -7.93
CA SER A 85 -21.03 -1.13 -9.14
C SER A 85 -22.56 -1.14 -9.20
N LEU A 86 -23.21 -1.40 -8.08
CA LEU A 86 -24.67 -1.37 -7.98
C LEU A 86 -25.21 0.03 -8.25
N LEU A 87 -24.66 1.05 -7.60
CA LEU A 87 -25.08 2.44 -7.76
C LEU A 87 -24.91 2.93 -9.20
N VAL A 88 -23.78 2.61 -9.86
CA VAL A 88 -23.50 2.94 -11.26
C VAL A 88 -24.53 2.32 -12.19
N VAL A 89 -24.80 1.02 -12.04
CA VAL A 89 -25.74 0.33 -12.91
C VAL A 89 -27.18 0.75 -12.62
N MET A 90 -27.55 0.96 -11.36
CA MET A 90 -28.87 1.50 -10.98
C MET A 90 -29.08 2.90 -11.53
N CYS A 91 -28.08 3.79 -11.44
CA CYS A 91 -28.14 5.12 -12.04
C CYS A 91 -28.30 5.04 -13.56
N SER A 92 -27.61 4.11 -14.21
CA SER A 92 -27.68 3.89 -15.66
C SER A 92 -29.02 3.29 -16.09
N LEU A 93 -29.58 2.34 -15.34
CA LEU A 93 -30.92 1.78 -15.56
C LEU A 93 -32.01 2.82 -15.33
N LYS A 94 -31.83 3.71 -14.34
CA LYS A 94 -32.80 4.76 -14.04
C LYS A 94 -33.03 5.70 -15.23
N LEU A 95 -32.04 5.85 -16.13
CA LEU A 95 -32.21 6.58 -17.39
C LEU A 95 -33.35 6.03 -18.25
N LEU A 96 -33.55 4.71 -18.28
CA LEU A 96 -34.61 4.03 -19.03
C LEU A 96 -35.99 4.17 -18.38
N GLU A 97 -36.06 4.75 -17.17
CA GLU A 97 -37.31 5.08 -16.48
C GLU A 97 -37.58 6.59 -16.43
N THR A 98 -36.66 7.41 -16.93
CA THR A 98 -36.69 8.85 -16.73
C THR A 98 -37.71 9.52 -17.65
N LYS A 99 -38.93 9.79 -17.15
CA LYS A 99 -40.05 10.37 -17.91
C LYS A 99 -40.46 11.76 -17.42
N THR A 100 -40.28 12.03 -16.13
CA THR A 100 -40.72 13.27 -15.48
C THR A 100 -39.53 14.12 -15.04
N LEU A 101 -39.76 15.42 -14.80
CA LEU A 101 -38.75 16.30 -14.22
C LEU A 101 -38.17 15.77 -12.89
N ARG A 102 -39.03 15.16 -12.07
CA ARG A 102 -38.61 14.52 -10.81
C ARG A 102 -37.61 13.41 -11.07
N ASP A 103 -37.82 12.59 -12.10
CA ASP A 103 -36.90 11.49 -12.42
C ASP A 103 -35.54 12.03 -12.87
N TYR A 104 -35.51 13.10 -13.66
CA TYR A 104 -34.25 13.77 -14.06
C TYR A 104 -33.48 14.28 -12.84
N MET A 105 -34.17 14.95 -11.91
CA MET A 105 -33.56 15.43 -10.67
C MET A 105 -33.00 14.28 -9.83
N LEU A 106 -33.71 13.15 -9.75
CA LEU A 106 -33.23 11.96 -9.05
C LEU A 106 -31.95 11.41 -9.66
N VAL A 107 -31.87 11.30 -10.99
CA VAL A 107 -30.64 10.83 -11.67
C VAL A 107 -29.47 11.78 -11.41
N ILE A 108 -29.71 13.10 -11.41
CA ILE A 108 -28.66 14.08 -11.11
C ILE A 108 -28.18 13.96 -9.65
N VAL A 109 -29.09 13.78 -8.68
CA VAL A 109 -28.73 13.56 -7.27
C VAL A 109 -27.93 12.27 -7.10
N LEU A 110 -28.34 11.18 -7.77
CA LEU A 110 -27.57 9.93 -7.79
C LEU A 110 -26.17 10.14 -8.38
N ALA A 111 -26.04 10.96 -9.42
CA ALA A 111 -24.76 11.30 -10.02
C ALA A 111 -23.88 12.16 -9.11
N TYR A 112 -24.43 13.11 -8.33
CA TYR A 112 -23.66 13.78 -7.27
C TYR A 112 -23.14 12.80 -6.22
N PHE A 113 -23.98 11.83 -5.83
CA PHE A 113 -23.56 10.80 -4.90
C PHE A 113 -22.43 9.92 -5.49
N LEU A 114 -22.51 9.58 -6.78
CA LEU A 114 -21.42 8.90 -7.50
C LEU A 114 -20.11 9.70 -7.45
N VAL A 115 -20.14 11.00 -7.71
CA VAL A 115 -18.93 11.85 -7.60
C VAL A 115 -18.34 11.79 -6.18
N GLY A 116 -19.18 11.81 -5.15
CA GLY A 116 -18.73 11.62 -3.77
C GLY A 116 -18.05 10.26 -3.51
N ASN A 117 -18.48 9.20 -4.20
CA ASN A 117 -17.89 7.87 -4.07
C ASN A 117 -16.45 7.78 -4.58
N LEU A 118 -15.95 8.74 -5.38
CA LEU A 118 -14.54 8.80 -5.78
C LEU A 118 -13.61 8.84 -4.55
N PHE A 119 -14.04 9.53 -3.49
CA PHE A 119 -13.26 9.69 -2.26
C PHE A 119 -13.28 8.44 -1.35
N LEU A 120 -14.12 7.42 -1.65
CA LEU A 120 -14.05 6.12 -0.97
C LEU A 120 -12.85 5.29 -1.40
N PHE A 121 -12.27 5.59 -2.56
CA PHE A 121 -11.11 4.88 -3.10
C PHE A 121 -9.81 5.60 -2.72
N ASN A 122 -9.72 6.91 -3.00
CA ASN A 122 -8.52 7.71 -2.79
C ASN A 122 -8.87 9.12 -2.34
N GLN A 123 -8.34 9.58 -1.21
CA GLN A 123 -8.55 10.94 -0.68
C GLN A 123 -7.41 11.90 -1.09
N THR A 124 -6.99 11.81 -2.36
CA THR A 124 -5.84 12.58 -2.88
C THR A 124 -6.28 13.90 -3.51
N ILE A 125 -5.33 14.83 -3.66
CA ILE A 125 -5.55 16.07 -4.42
C ILE A 125 -5.95 15.76 -5.87
N ALA A 126 -5.41 14.70 -6.46
CA ALA A 126 -5.78 14.28 -7.81
C ALA A 126 -7.25 13.84 -7.90
N THR A 127 -7.74 13.08 -6.91
CA THR A 127 -9.17 12.73 -6.83
C THR A 127 -10.04 13.97 -6.69
N PHE A 128 -9.62 14.95 -5.88
CA PHE A 128 -10.30 16.24 -5.78
C PHE A 128 -10.32 16.98 -7.12
N GLY A 129 -9.19 17.05 -7.83
CA GLY A 129 -9.14 17.64 -9.18
C GLY A 129 -10.06 16.93 -10.17
N LEU A 130 -10.10 15.60 -10.13
CA LEU A 130 -10.96 14.76 -10.97
C LEU A 130 -12.45 15.03 -10.73
N SER A 131 -12.85 15.37 -9.50
CA SER A 131 -14.26 15.60 -9.15
C SER A 131 -14.80 16.98 -9.61
N ILE A 132 -13.92 17.95 -9.86
CA ILE A 132 -14.32 19.33 -10.23
C ILE A 132 -15.15 19.36 -11.53
N ALA A 133 -14.67 18.73 -12.60
CA ALA A 133 -15.35 18.77 -13.89
C ALA A 133 -16.75 18.11 -13.84
N PRO A 134 -16.93 16.89 -13.28
CA PRO A 134 -18.25 16.31 -13.03
C PRO A 134 -19.18 17.22 -12.21
N LEU A 135 -18.69 17.86 -11.14
CA LEU A 135 -19.51 18.76 -10.31
C LEU A 135 -19.98 19.99 -11.10
N ILE A 136 -19.10 20.60 -11.89
CA ILE A 136 -19.46 21.74 -12.75
C ILE A 136 -20.52 21.31 -13.77
N LEU A 137 -20.35 20.16 -14.42
CA LEU A 137 -21.30 19.65 -15.42
C LEU A 137 -22.66 19.28 -14.81
N LEU A 138 -22.68 18.66 -13.63
CA LEU A 138 -23.93 18.36 -12.90
C LEU A 138 -24.66 19.64 -12.49
N THR A 139 -23.91 20.64 -12.00
CA THR A 139 -24.47 21.94 -11.63
C THR A 139 -24.99 22.68 -12.87
N ALA A 140 -24.25 22.66 -13.98
CA ALA A 140 -24.66 23.22 -15.25
C ALA A 140 -25.91 22.53 -15.81
N THR A 141 -26.03 21.21 -15.65
CA THR A 141 -27.22 20.44 -16.04
C THR A 141 -28.44 20.84 -15.21
N LEU A 142 -28.29 21.03 -13.90
CA LEU A 142 -29.35 21.57 -13.04
C LEU A 142 -29.79 22.97 -13.49
N ILE A 143 -28.83 23.87 -13.71
CA ILE A 143 -29.08 25.23 -14.18
C ILE A 143 -29.85 25.19 -15.50
N ASN A 144 -29.40 24.41 -16.48
CA ASN A 144 -30.03 24.29 -17.80
C ASN A 144 -31.49 23.81 -17.69
N ILE A 145 -31.75 22.84 -16.82
CA ILE A 145 -33.12 22.33 -16.56
C ILE A 145 -33.99 23.41 -15.90
N SER A 146 -33.44 24.19 -14.97
CA SER A 146 -34.16 25.28 -14.27
C SER A 146 -34.45 26.49 -15.17
N PHE A 147 -33.54 26.84 -16.09
CA PHE A 147 -33.73 27.97 -17.02
C PHE A 147 -34.84 27.73 -18.06
N LYS A 148 -35.24 26.47 -18.29
CA LYS A 148 -36.39 26.11 -19.15
C LYS A 148 -37.66 26.89 -18.80
N ASP A 149 -37.89 27.13 -17.51
CA ASP A 149 -39.10 27.78 -17.02
C ASP A 149 -39.12 29.31 -17.29
N THR A 150 -38.00 29.89 -17.77
CA THR A 150 -37.90 31.31 -18.11
C THR A 150 -37.95 31.63 -19.61
N GLY A 151 -38.02 30.62 -20.49
CA GLY A 151 -38.14 30.81 -21.94
C GLY A 151 -36.88 31.34 -22.65
N LYS A 152 -35.76 31.54 -21.93
CA LYS A 152 -34.47 31.96 -22.51
C LYS A 152 -33.61 30.73 -22.81
N GLN A 153 -33.13 30.60 -24.05
CA GLN A 153 -32.03 29.67 -24.35
C GLN A 153 -30.75 30.20 -23.69
N SER A 154 -30.19 29.43 -22.76
CA SER A 154 -28.92 29.80 -22.13
C SER A 154 -27.75 29.41 -23.04
N ASP A 155 -26.79 30.31 -23.17
CA ASP A 155 -25.49 30.00 -23.76
C ASP A 155 -24.75 28.98 -22.88
N ILE A 156 -24.03 28.05 -23.53
CA ILE A 156 -23.28 26.98 -22.88
C ILE A 156 -22.18 27.59 -21.99
N GLN A 157 -21.48 28.59 -22.49
CA GLN A 157 -20.39 29.25 -21.75
C GLN A 157 -20.94 29.95 -20.52
N PHE A 158 -22.06 30.68 -20.66
CA PHE A 158 -22.75 31.30 -19.54
C PHE A 158 -23.14 30.27 -18.47
N THR A 159 -23.74 29.15 -18.88
CA THR A 159 -24.21 28.10 -17.97
C THR A 159 -23.05 27.47 -17.19
N LEU A 160 -21.93 27.15 -17.87
CA LEU A 160 -20.74 26.60 -17.23
C LEU A 160 -20.07 27.60 -16.28
N LYS A 161 -20.00 28.89 -16.68
CA LYS A 161 -19.44 29.94 -15.83
C LYS A 161 -20.27 30.13 -14.56
N LEU A 162 -21.60 30.16 -14.68
CA LEU A 162 -22.50 30.28 -13.53
C LEU A 162 -22.37 29.06 -12.60
N ALA A 163 -22.31 27.85 -13.15
CA ALA A 163 -22.07 26.62 -12.38
C ALA A 163 -20.76 26.69 -11.57
N ALA A 164 -19.66 27.10 -12.21
CA ALA A 164 -18.37 27.25 -11.54
C ALA A 164 -18.40 28.33 -10.45
N GLN A 165 -19.10 29.46 -10.68
CA GLN A 165 -19.27 30.51 -9.68
C GLN A 165 -20.06 30.03 -8.45
N LEU A 166 -21.15 29.29 -8.64
CA LEU A 166 -21.94 28.73 -7.53
C LEU A 166 -21.11 27.73 -6.71
N LEU A 167 -20.33 26.86 -7.37
CA LEU A 167 -19.43 25.94 -6.69
C LEU A 167 -18.32 26.66 -5.93
N LEU A 168 -17.76 27.75 -6.50
CA LEU A 168 -16.76 28.56 -5.81
C LEU A 168 -17.35 29.24 -4.56
N GLN A 169 -18.59 29.73 -4.64
CA GLN A 169 -19.31 30.31 -3.50
C GLN A 169 -19.67 29.27 -2.42
N ALA A 170 -19.71 27.98 -2.75
CA ALA A 170 -19.89 26.92 -1.78
C ALA A 170 -18.61 26.58 -0.99
N VAL A 171 -17.42 27.01 -1.45
CA VAL A 171 -16.13 26.72 -0.80
C VAL A 171 -16.06 27.25 0.64
N PRO A 172 -16.45 28.50 0.97
CA PRO A 172 -16.44 28.97 2.35
C PRO A 172 -17.31 28.11 3.28
N VAL A 173 -18.50 27.70 2.83
CA VAL A 173 -19.39 26.82 3.61
C VAL A 173 -18.75 25.44 3.78
N MET A 174 -18.15 24.89 2.72
CA MET A 174 -17.39 23.64 2.78
C MET A 174 -16.25 23.73 3.80
N LEU A 175 -15.49 24.82 3.84
CA LEU A 175 -14.40 25.02 4.80
C LEU A 175 -14.91 25.12 6.25
N ILE A 176 -16.02 25.82 6.47
CA ILE A 176 -16.66 25.88 7.80
C ILE A 176 -17.10 24.48 8.24
N LEU A 177 -17.81 23.74 7.37
CA LEU A 177 -18.24 22.37 7.67
C LEU A 177 -17.04 21.44 7.91
N PHE A 178 -15.97 21.60 7.15
CA PHE A 178 -14.75 20.81 7.29
C PHE A 178 -14.05 21.00 8.64
N VAL A 179 -14.11 22.20 9.23
CA VAL A 179 -13.52 22.49 10.55
C VAL A 179 -14.47 22.09 11.69
N LEU A 180 -15.78 22.25 11.51
CA LEU A 180 -16.77 22.04 12.57
C LEU A 180 -17.26 20.58 12.68
N PHE A 181 -17.28 19.81 11.58
CA PHE A 181 -17.77 18.44 11.61
C PHE A 181 -16.64 17.45 11.94
N PRO A 182 -16.81 16.61 12.98
CA PRO A 182 -15.83 15.58 13.31
C PRO A 182 -15.77 14.54 12.20
N ARG A 183 -14.57 14.03 11.93
CA ARG A 183 -14.38 13.01 10.90
C ARG A 183 -14.51 11.65 11.52
N ILE A 184 -15.31 10.80 10.87
CA ILE A 184 -15.44 9.40 11.28
C ILE A 184 -14.37 8.59 10.54
N PRO A 185 -13.31 8.11 11.21
CA PRO A 185 -12.30 7.29 10.55
C PRO A 185 -12.87 5.91 10.23
N GLY A 186 -12.74 5.50 8.97
CA GLY A 186 -13.09 4.15 8.50
C GLY A 186 -14.27 4.10 7.53
N PRO A 187 -14.48 2.94 6.88
CA PRO A 187 -15.60 2.75 5.98
C PRO A 187 -16.92 2.81 6.76
N LEU A 188 -17.80 3.75 6.40
CA LEU A 188 -19.16 3.83 6.95
C LEU A 188 -20.00 2.59 6.57
N TRP A 189 -19.62 1.87 5.50
CA TRP A 189 -20.34 0.74 4.94
C TRP A 189 -19.36 -0.31 4.36
N GLY A 190 -19.55 -1.59 4.70
CA GLY A 190 -18.84 -2.74 4.09
C GLY A 190 -18.21 -3.72 5.10
N LEU A 191 -17.99 -4.97 4.68
CA LEU A 191 -17.22 -5.94 5.48
C LEU A 191 -15.73 -5.55 5.52
N PRO A 192 -15.05 -5.57 6.68
CA PRO A 192 -13.68 -5.06 6.80
C PRO A 192 -12.60 -5.83 6.02
N GLN A 193 -12.92 -7.01 5.47
CA GLN A 193 -11.95 -7.86 4.77
C GLN A 193 -11.82 -7.49 3.29
N ASP A 194 -12.92 -7.13 2.60
CA ASP A 194 -12.90 -6.84 1.16
C ASP A 194 -12.29 -5.48 0.82
N ALA A 195 -12.36 -4.51 1.74
CA ALA A 195 -11.78 -3.17 1.55
C ALA A 195 -10.24 -3.16 1.52
N ASN A 196 -9.59 -4.22 2.00
CA ASN A 196 -8.16 -4.22 2.35
C ASN A 196 -7.33 -5.30 1.61
N SER A 197 -7.92 -6.03 0.65
CA SER A 197 -7.24 -7.10 -0.11
C SER A 197 -6.27 -6.59 -1.19
N GLY A 198 -6.35 -5.30 -1.54
CA GLY A 198 -5.46 -4.63 -2.51
C GLY A 198 -4.29 -3.86 -1.90
N MET A 199 -4.07 -3.93 -0.58
CA MET A 199 -2.97 -3.21 0.08
C MET A 199 -1.65 -3.95 -0.12
N THR A 200 -0.66 -3.26 -0.69
CA THR A 200 0.67 -3.82 -0.96
C THR A 200 1.61 -3.56 0.22
N GLY A 201 2.39 -4.56 0.65
CA GLY A 201 3.34 -4.43 1.74
C GLY A 201 4.04 -5.75 2.06
N LEU A 202 4.98 -5.71 3.01
CA LEU A 202 5.64 -6.92 3.52
C LEU A 202 4.60 -7.95 4.03
N GLY A 203 4.90 -9.22 3.83
CA GLY A 203 4.09 -10.32 4.36
C GLY A 203 4.41 -10.61 5.83
N ASP A 204 3.56 -11.43 6.44
CA ASP A 204 3.82 -12.06 7.75
C ASP A 204 4.77 -13.28 7.63
N SER A 205 5.12 -13.64 6.39
CA SER A 205 6.02 -14.73 6.04
C SER A 205 6.93 -14.34 4.89
N LEU A 206 8.04 -15.05 4.76
CA LEU A 206 9.00 -14.92 3.67
C LEU A 206 9.10 -16.23 2.89
N GLN A 207 8.88 -16.13 1.59
CA GLN A 207 9.14 -17.18 0.60
C GLN A 207 9.96 -16.56 -0.53
N PHE A 208 10.75 -17.38 -1.23
CA PHE A 208 11.50 -16.92 -2.40
C PHE A 208 10.53 -16.34 -3.46
N GLY A 209 10.83 -15.13 -3.92
CA GLY A 209 10.05 -14.35 -4.88
C GLY A 209 9.19 -13.25 -4.24
N ASN A 210 8.88 -13.32 -2.94
CA ASN A 210 7.95 -12.37 -2.31
C ASN A 210 8.52 -10.96 -2.26
N ILE A 211 9.77 -10.79 -1.81
CA ILE A 211 10.37 -9.45 -1.72
C ILE A 211 10.71 -8.90 -3.10
N SER A 212 11.19 -9.74 -4.03
CA SER A 212 11.48 -9.31 -5.41
C SER A 212 10.26 -8.67 -6.11
N ASN A 213 9.05 -9.16 -5.83
CA ASN A 213 7.82 -8.56 -6.36
C ASN A 213 7.50 -7.20 -5.72
N LEU A 214 7.70 -7.05 -4.40
CA LEU A 214 7.56 -5.75 -3.72
C LEU A 214 8.56 -4.73 -4.25
N THR A 215 9.76 -5.19 -4.61
CA THR A 215 10.81 -4.33 -5.14
C THR A 215 10.41 -3.60 -6.44
N LYS A 216 9.49 -4.19 -7.21
CA LYS A 216 8.94 -3.64 -8.46
C LYS A 216 7.80 -2.65 -8.24
N ASN A 217 7.45 -2.35 -7.00
CA ASN A 217 6.34 -1.47 -6.65
C ASN A 217 6.87 -0.09 -6.18
N SER A 218 6.42 0.99 -6.82
CA SER A 218 6.78 2.37 -6.48
C SER A 218 5.95 2.98 -5.34
N ALA A 219 4.96 2.25 -4.82
CA ALA A 219 4.12 2.70 -3.72
C ALA A 219 4.97 3.04 -2.50
N ILE A 220 4.54 4.07 -1.78
CA ILE A 220 5.21 4.51 -0.55
C ILE A 220 4.81 3.54 0.56
N ALA A 221 5.79 3.04 1.30
CA ALA A 221 5.56 2.25 2.51
C ALA A 221 5.39 3.20 3.71
N PHE A 222 6.26 4.19 3.84
CA PHE A 222 6.17 5.21 4.88
C PHE A 222 7.03 6.43 4.55
N ARG A 223 6.81 7.50 5.32
CA ARG A 223 7.68 8.68 5.36
C ARG A 223 8.21 8.85 6.77
N VAL A 224 9.42 9.38 6.91
CA VAL A 224 10.05 9.60 8.21
C VAL A 224 10.78 10.93 8.24
N GLN A 225 10.55 11.67 9.31
CA GLN A 225 11.18 12.95 9.58
C GLN A 225 11.97 12.85 10.87
N PHE A 226 13.28 13.07 10.80
CA PHE A 226 14.14 13.08 11.98
C PHE A 226 14.07 14.42 12.69
N LYS A 227 14.12 14.42 14.03
CA LYS A 227 14.15 15.68 14.80
C LYS A 227 15.53 16.35 14.77
N ASN A 228 16.57 15.55 14.61
CA ASN A 228 17.98 15.95 14.51
C ASN A 228 18.57 15.44 13.19
N ALA A 229 19.89 15.59 13.00
CA ALA A 229 20.59 15.02 11.85
C ALA A 229 20.23 13.54 11.65
N ALA A 230 19.87 13.20 10.42
CA ALA A 230 19.54 11.83 10.05
C ALA A 230 20.79 10.93 10.13
N PRO A 231 20.64 9.66 10.53
CA PRO A 231 21.72 8.67 10.46
C PRO A 231 22.21 8.48 9.02
N GLU A 232 23.42 7.93 8.88
CA GLU A 232 23.92 7.53 7.57
C GLU A 232 23.03 6.45 6.94
N ARG A 233 22.99 6.38 5.60
CA ARG A 233 22.11 5.45 4.88
C ARG A 233 22.34 3.99 5.28
N GLY A 234 23.59 3.61 5.54
CA GLY A 234 23.96 2.28 6.01
C GLY A 234 23.43 1.93 7.40
N GLU A 235 22.94 2.91 8.17
CA GLU A 235 22.31 2.70 9.48
C GLU A 235 20.76 2.66 9.39
N LEU A 236 20.17 3.01 8.23
CA LEU A 236 18.73 3.09 8.03
C LEU A 236 18.09 1.70 7.78
N TYR A 237 18.15 0.84 8.78
CA TYR A 237 17.45 -0.46 8.80
C TYR A 237 16.12 -0.34 9.52
N TRP A 238 15.04 -0.31 8.75
CA TRP A 238 13.67 -0.21 9.25
C TRP A 238 13.13 -1.60 9.57
N ARG A 239 13.33 -2.03 10.80
CA ARG A 239 12.89 -3.32 11.35
C ARG A 239 11.38 -3.46 11.27
N GLY A 240 10.93 -4.54 10.65
CA GLY A 240 9.56 -5.03 10.68
C GLY A 240 9.49 -6.37 11.42
N PRO A 241 8.79 -7.38 10.87
CA PRO A 241 8.62 -8.67 11.55
C PRO A 241 9.89 -9.52 11.52
N VAL A 242 10.07 -10.29 12.59
CA VAL A 242 11.18 -11.24 12.76
C VAL A 242 10.67 -12.67 12.56
N LEU A 243 11.33 -13.40 11.68
CA LEU A 243 10.93 -14.74 11.26
C LEU A 243 11.85 -15.77 11.91
N TRP A 244 11.23 -16.68 12.65
CA TRP A 244 11.90 -17.64 13.52
C TRP A 244 11.78 -19.07 13.03
N HIS A 245 10.63 -19.44 12.48
CA HIS A 245 10.33 -20.83 12.14
C HIS A 245 10.38 -21.03 10.64
N GLN A 246 10.96 -22.14 10.21
CA GLN A 246 10.91 -22.60 8.83
C GLN A 246 9.89 -23.73 8.70
N GLU A 247 8.92 -23.58 7.80
CA GLU A 247 7.89 -24.57 7.48
C GLU A 247 7.55 -24.50 5.99
N ASP A 248 7.53 -25.63 5.28
CA ASP A 248 7.16 -25.71 3.85
C ASP A 248 7.87 -24.67 2.96
N ARG A 249 9.19 -24.52 3.10
CA ARG A 249 10.03 -23.52 2.40
C ARG A 249 9.65 -22.06 2.66
N SER A 250 8.85 -21.81 3.70
CA SER A 250 8.44 -20.48 4.16
C SER A 250 9.03 -20.21 5.53
N TRP A 251 9.46 -18.96 5.74
CA TRP A 251 9.84 -18.46 7.05
C TRP A 251 8.69 -17.68 7.66
N THR A 252 8.37 -17.94 8.92
CA THR A 252 7.21 -17.35 9.60
C THR A 252 7.59 -16.77 10.97
N MET A 253 6.81 -15.79 11.41
CA MET A 253 6.93 -15.23 12.76
C MET A 253 6.65 -16.30 13.82
N SER A 254 7.28 -16.17 14.99
CA SER A 254 6.96 -17.02 16.14
C SER A 254 5.53 -16.74 16.62
N SER A 255 4.75 -17.77 16.90
CA SER A 255 3.44 -17.62 17.55
C SER A 255 3.60 -17.03 18.95
N SER A 256 2.76 -16.05 19.30
CA SER A 256 2.73 -15.47 20.65
C SER A 256 2.41 -16.50 21.76
N LYS A 257 1.91 -17.69 21.39
CA LYS A 257 1.62 -18.78 22.32
C LYS A 257 2.87 -19.54 22.79
N ILE A 258 4.01 -19.36 22.13
CA ILE A 258 5.26 -20.09 22.42
C ILE A 258 5.87 -19.64 23.78
N GLY A 259 5.43 -18.49 24.31
CA GLY A 259 5.81 -18.03 25.65
C GLY A 259 7.29 -17.71 25.77
N LEU A 260 7.88 -17.11 24.72
CA LEU A 260 9.25 -16.61 24.75
C LEU A 260 9.36 -15.41 25.69
N GLN A 261 10.49 -15.31 26.39
CA GLN A 261 10.71 -14.23 27.35
C GLN A 261 11.11 -12.97 26.59
N PRO A 262 10.69 -11.77 27.04
CA PRO A 262 11.15 -10.53 26.42
C PRO A 262 12.67 -10.40 26.47
N GLU A 263 13.31 -10.13 25.33
CA GLU A 263 14.74 -9.88 25.29
C GLU A 263 15.07 -8.60 26.10
N ILE A 264 16.16 -8.62 26.85
CA ILE A 264 16.63 -7.42 27.57
C ILE A 264 17.61 -6.70 26.65
N ALA A 265 17.30 -5.44 26.33
CA ALA A 265 18.20 -4.57 25.59
C ALA A 265 18.99 -3.65 26.53
N LYS A 266 20.28 -3.49 26.22
CA LYS A 266 21.13 -2.42 26.72
C LYS A 266 21.44 -1.48 25.57
N VAL A 267 21.11 -0.21 25.70
CA VAL A 267 21.33 0.81 24.68
C VAL A 267 22.51 1.70 25.03
N SER A 268 23.17 2.22 24.01
CA SER A 268 24.29 3.14 24.13
C SER A 268 24.29 4.15 22.97
N GLY A 269 24.97 5.28 23.15
CA GLY A 269 25.02 6.34 22.13
C GLY A 269 23.85 7.32 22.22
N ASN A 270 23.69 8.12 21.16
CA ASN A 270 22.68 9.18 21.11
C ASN A 270 21.33 8.62 20.64
N PRO A 271 20.20 9.04 21.26
CA PRO A 271 18.88 8.64 20.82
C PRO A 271 18.54 9.26 19.45
N ILE A 272 18.03 8.43 18.55
CA ILE A 272 17.54 8.84 17.24
C ILE A 272 16.03 9.07 17.38
N GLN A 273 15.63 10.34 17.36
CA GLN A 273 14.23 10.74 17.48
C GLN A 273 13.66 11.07 16.10
N TYR A 274 12.50 10.49 15.79
CA TYR A 274 11.85 10.69 14.50
C TYR A 274 10.34 10.56 14.61
N THR A 275 9.65 11.20 13.68
CA THR A 275 8.22 11.04 13.46
C THR A 275 8.02 10.27 12.17
N MET A 276 7.24 9.19 12.25
CA MET A 276 6.98 8.31 11.13
C MET A 276 5.51 8.39 10.71
N THR A 277 5.27 8.39 9.41
CA THR A 277 3.94 8.32 8.78
C THR A 277 3.86 7.04 7.95
N LEU A 278 3.26 6.00 8.53
CA LEU A 278 3.10 4.67 7.96
C LEU A 278 1.88 4.60 7.05
N GLU A 279 2.04 4.11 5.82
CA GLU A 279 0.93 3.85 4.90
C GLU A 279 0.21 2.55 5.27
N PRO A 280 -1.10 2.41 4.99
CA PRO A 280 -1.87 1.24 5.39
C PRO A 280 -1.44 -0.02 4.63
N HIS A 281 -1.27 -1.11 5.38
CA HIS A 281 -0.85 -2.42 4.86
C HIS A 281 -1.66 -3.59 5.42
N ASN A 282 -2.67 -3.32 6.26
CA ASN A 282 -3.58 -4.30 6.86
C ASN A 282 -2.88 -5.43 7.64
N ARG A 283 -1.71 -5.14 8.23
CA ARG A 283 -1.02 -6.04 9.17
C ARG A 283 -0.91 -5.39 10.55
N LEU A 284 -0.53 -6.19 11.54
CA LEU A 284 -0.36 -5.73 12.92
C LEU A 284 1.02 -5.12 13.16
N TRP A 285 2.06 -5.56 12.45
CA TRP A 285 3.41 -5.03 12.67
C TRP A 285 3.49 -3.55 12.27
N MET A 286 4.35 -2.82 12.96
CA MET A 286 4.75 -1.45 12.67
C MET A 286 6.24 -1.46 12.36
N LEU A 287 6.71 -0.46 11.60
CA LEU A 287 8.13 -0.37 11.26
C LEU A 287 8.82 0.60 12.21
N MET A 288 10.00 0.25 12.67
CA MET A 288 10.83 1.09 13.52
C MET A 288 12.26 1.05 13.04
N LEU A 289 13.01 2.13 13.26
CA LEU A 289 14.45 2.11 13.04
C LEU A 289 15.12 1.21 14.08
N ASP A 290 15.89 0.23 13.61
CA ASP A 290 16.77 -0.62 14.41
C ASP A 290 16.16 -1.13 15.73
N LEU A 291 16.67 -0.68 16.88
CA LEU A 291 16.14 -1.00 18.19
C LEU A 291 15.24 0.12 18.74
N PRO A 292 13.90 -0.09 18.79
CA PRO A 292 12.96 0.89 19.34
C PRO A 292 12.96 0.88 20.88
N THR A 293 12.88 2.07 21.48
CA THR A 293 12.81 2.26 22.95
C THR A 293 11.56 3.01 23.38
N LEU A 294 11.06 3.94 22.56
CA LEU A 294 9.75 4.56 22.76
C LEU A 294 8.72 3.87 21.87
N ILE A 295 7.76 3.17 22.49
CA ILE A 295 6.69 2.45 21.80
C ILE A 295 5.44 3.34 21.73
N PRO A 296 4.76 3.45 20.57
CA PRO A 296 3.50 4.16 20.45
C PRO A 296 2.41 3.63 21.40
N GLN A 297 1.50 4.48 21.89
CA GLN A 297 0.49 4.14 22.91
C GLN A 297 -0.41 2.94 22.52
N ASP A 298 -0.76 2.80 21.24
CA ASP A 298 -1.64 1.73 20.73
C ASP A 298 -0.86 0.54 20.15
N ALA A 299 0.38 0.36 20.59
CA ALA A 299 1.27 -0.70 20.16
C ALA A 299 1.96 -1.37 21.34
N ARG A 300 2.45 -2.59 21.10
CA ARG A 300 3.23 -3.37 22.06
C ARG A 300 4.50 -3.88 21.39
N LEU A 301 5.52 -4.07 22.20
CA LEU A 301 6.76 -4.71 21.80
C LEU A 301 6.64 -6.23 21.99
N THR A 302 7.04 -6.99 20.99
CA THR A 302 7.16 -8.46 21.10
C THR A 302 8.51 -8.85 21.71
N HIS A 303 8.70 -10.14 21.99
CA HIS A 303 9.93 -10.64 22.61
C HIS A 303 11.20 -10.37 21.77
N ASP A 304 11.04 -10.29 20.45
CA ASP A 304 12.10 -10.07 19.44
C ASP A 304 12.23 -8.60 18.98
N TYR A 305 11.68 -7.66 19.75
CA TYR A 305 11.69 -6.22 19.48
C TYR A 305 10.96 -5.81 18.19
N SER A 306 10.06 -6.66 17.68
CA SER A 306 9.08 -6.21 16.69
C SER A 306 8.00 -5.36 17.38
N VAL A 307 7.59 -4.25 16.77
CA VAL A 307 6.47 -3.45 17.28
C VAL A 307 5.21 -3.89 16.59
N VAL A 308 4.17 -4.22 17.35
CA VAL A 308 2.86 -4.63 16.83
C VAL A 308 1.74 -3.77 17.40
N ALA A 309 0.92 -3.20 16.52
CA ALA A 309 -0.28 -2.46 16.86
C ALA A 309 -1.37 -3.39 17.43
N ASN A 310 -2.30 -2.81 18.20
CA ASN A 310 -3.44 -3.54 18.75
C ASN A 310 -4.49 -3.93 17.70
N LYS A 311 -4.51 -3.23 16.55
CA LYS A 311 -5.41 -3.47 15.42
C LYS A 311 -4.62 -3.37 14.10
N PRO A 312 -5.05 -4.07 13.03
CA PRO A 312 -4.37 -3.96 11.75
C PRO A 312 -4.32 -2.51 11.24
N VAL A 313 -3.15 -2.10 10.73
CA VAL A 313 -2.92 -0.74 10.21
C VAL A 313 -3.63 -0.60 8.85
N ARG A 314 -4.89 -0.14 8.89
CA ARG A 314 -5.79 0.01 7.73
C ARG A 314 -5.95 1.46 7.28
N THR A 315 -5.55 2.39 8.12
CA THR A 315 -5.49 3.82 7.81
C THR A 315 -4.05 4.27 7.99
N ARG A 316 -3.70 5.38 7.34
CA ARG A 316 -2.40 6.01 7.54
C ARG A 316 -2.22 6.34 9.02
N LEU A 317 -1.08 5.95 9.59
CA LEU A 317 -0.78 6.11 11.01
C LEU A 317 0.46 6.99 11.17
N ARG A 318 0.36 8.04 11.99
CA ARG A 318 1.49 8.91 12.35
C ARG A 318 1.85 8.73 13.81
N TYR A 319 3.12 8.50 14.10
CA TYR A 319 3.61 8.29 15.47
C TYR A 319 5.05 8.78 15.64
N ASP A 320 5.36 9.16 16.88
CA ASP A 320 6.72 9.49 17.30
C ASP A 320 7.42 8.23 17.81
N ALA A 321 8.71 8.14 17.54
CA ALA A 321 9.55 7.00 17.88
C ALA A 321 10.94 7.47 18.30
N VAL A 322 11.56 6.64 19.15
CA VAL A 322 12.95 6.81 19.59
C VAL A 322 13.66 5.48 19.46
N SER A 323 14.80 5.49 18.77
CA SER A 323 15.61 4.30 18.52
C SER A 323 17.09 4.54 18.84
N PHE A 324 17.85 3.45 18.97
CA PHE A 324 19.31 3.48 19.11
C PHE A 324 19.95 2.58 18.07
N SER A 325 21.04 3.04 17.45
CA SER A 325 21.84 2.25 16.49
C SER A 325 22.90 1.38 17.17
N ARG A 326 23.22 1.64 18.44
CA ARG A 326 24.20 0.86 19.22
C ARG A 326 23.55 0.24 20.43
N TYR A 327 23.37 -1.08 20.37
CA TYR A 327 22.70 -1.83 21.41
C TYR A 327 23.29 -3.23 21.58
N GLN A 328 23.00 -3.84 22.73
CA GLN A 328 23.17 -5.26 23.00
C GLN A 328 21.81 -5.84 23.35
N LEU A 329 21.37 -6.84 22.59
CA LEU A 329 20.03 -7.40 22.69
C LEU A 329 20.10 -8.88 23.03
N GLY A 330 19.37 -9.33 24.07
CA GLY A 330 19.27 -10.76 24.36
C GLY A 330 20.60 -11.39 24.80
N LEU A 331 21.25 -10.83 25.82
CA LEU A 331 22.54 -11.32 26.34
C LEU A 331 22.48 -12.78 26.82
N ASN A 332 21.31 -13.23 27.28
CA ASN A 332 21.05 -14.60 27.68
C ASN A 332 20.05 -15.20 26.70
N LEU A 333 20.45 -16.28 26.02
CA LEU A 333 19.56 -17.02 25.12
C LEU A 333 18.90 -18.16 25.89
N GLY A 334 17.57 -18.12 26.02
CA GLY A 334 16.83 -19.21 26.66
C GLY A 334 16.86 -20.49 25.83
N GLU A 335 16.71 -21.66 26.45
CA GLU A 335 16.80 -22.93 25.72
C GLU A 335 15.73 -23.06 24.61
N ARG A 336 14.52 -22.55 24.83
CA ARG A 336 13.47 -22.54 23.78
C ARG A 336 13.83 -21.64 22.61
N GLU A 337 14.37 -20.45 22.88
CA GLU A 337 14.83 -19.52 21.84
C GLU A 337 15.97 -20.16 21.05
N ARG A 338 16.92 -20.78 21.76
CA ARG A 338 18.03 -21.52 21.18
C ARG A 338 17.55 -22.63 20.25
N LEU A 339 16.62 -23.47 20.69
CA LEU A 339 16.08 -24.56 19.85
C LEU A 339 15.37 -24.01 18.60
N LEU A 340 14.54 -22.97 18.75
CA LEU A 340 13.85 -22.35 17.60
C LEU A 340 14.82 -21.69 16.63
N SER A 341 15.84 -21.01 17.15
CA SER A 341 16.84 -20.33 16.33
C SER A 341 17.93 -21.25 15.80
N LEU A 342 17.90 -22.54 16.12
CA LEU A 342 18.71 -23.61 15.51
C LEU A 342 17.90 -24.57 14.64
N GLN A 343 16.56 -24.43 14.62
CA GLN A 343 15.67 -25.30 13.87
C GLN A 343 15.95 -25.24 12.37
N ILE A 344 16.22 -26.41 11.79
CA ILE A 344 16.26 -26.71 10.35
C ILE A 344 15.46 -28.00 10.11
N ASN A 345 14.93 -28.19 8.91
CA ASN A 345 14.19 -29.40 8.56
C ASN A 345 15.14 -30.54 8.21
N GLU A 346 14.92 -31.73 8.78
CA GLU A 346 15.71 -32.91 8.45
C GLU A 346 15.53 -33.31 6.98
N GLY A 347 16.63 -33.66 6.31
CA GLY A 347 16.64 -34.08 4.90
C GLY A 347 16.63 -32.93 3.89
N GLU A 348 16.42 -31.68 4.32
CA GLU A 348 16.51 -30.51 3.43
C GLU A 348 17.95 -29.96 3.35
N ASN A 349 18.34 -29.53 2.15
CA ASN A 349 19.61 -28.86 1.84
C ASN A 349 20.87 -29.61 2.34
N PRO A 350 21.05 -30.89 1.97
CA PRO A 350 22.14 -31.73 2.48
C PRO A 350 23.55 -31.20 2.17
N LYS A 351 23.76 -30.51 1.04
CA LYS A 351 25.07 -29.92 0.72
C LYS A 351 25.40 -28.76 1.65
N THR A 352 24.40 -27.97 2.02
CA THR A 352 24.54 -26.86 2.98
C THR A 352 24.84 -27.40 4.37
N VAL A 353 24.18 -28.49 4.78
CA VAL A 353 24.48 -29.18 6.04
C VAL A 353 25.91 -29.72 6.03
N GLN A 354 26.34 -30.40 4.96
CA GLN A 354 27.72 -30.88 4.83
C GLN A 354 28.76 -29.75 4.86
N LEU A 355 28.46 -28.59 4.24
CA LEU A 355 29.30 -27.40 4.33
C LEU A 355 29.39 -26.90 5.79
N ALA A 356 28.27 -26.87 6.51
CA ALA A 356 28.22 -26.48 7.91
C ALA A 356 29.02 -27.44 8.80
N GLU A 357 28.98 -28.75 8.53
CA GLU A 357 29.79 -29.76 9.22
C GLU A 357 31.29 -29.55 9.01
N SER A 358 31.71 -29.10 7.82
CA SER A 358 33.12 -28.75 7.56
C SER A 358 33.62 -27.56 8.40
N TRP A 359 32.72 -26.81 9.02
CA TRP A 359 33.02 -25.70 9.92
C TRP A 359 32.98 -26.09 11.39
N GLN A 360 32.89 -27.38 11.70
CA GLN A 360 33.07 -27.86 13.07
C GLN A 360 34.43 -27.40 13.64
N GLY A 361 34.42 -26.92 14.88
CA GLY A 361 35.60 -26.34 15.54
C GLY A 361 35.84 -24.85 15.28
N LEU A 362 35.21 -24.24 14.27
CA LEU A 362 35.29 -22.79 14.07
C LEU A 362 34.45 -22.02 15.09
N SER A 363 34.91 -20.83 15.50
CA SER A 363 34.12 -19.93 16.32
C SER A 363 32.90 -19.42 15.54
N ALA A 364 31.86 -18.95 16.24
CA ALA A 364 30.67 -18.39 15.59
C ALA A 364 31.02 -17.19 14.68
N VAL A 365 31.99 -16.36 15.10
CA VAL A 365 32.46 -15.22 14.31
C VAL A 365 33.19 -15.69 13.05
N ASP A 366 34.01 -16.74 13.15
CA ASP A 366 34.72 -17.28 11.99
C ASP A 366 33.75 -17.94 10.98
N LYS A 367 32.69 -18.59 11.47
CA LYS A 367 31.61 -19.14 10.62
C LYS A 367 30.89 -18.03 9.84
N ILE A 368 30.55 -16.92 10.52
CA ILE A 368 29.94 -15.74 9.87
C ILE A 368 30.90 -15.19 8.81
N ASN A 369 32.16 -14.99 9.15
CA ASN A 369 33.16 -14.45 8.24
C ASN A 369 33.41 -15.38 7.04
N ALA A 370 33.42 -16.70 7.24
CA ALA A 370 33.56 -17.68 6.18
C ALA A 370 32.36 -17.64 5.21
N ALA A 371 31.14 -17.52 5.72
CA ALA A 371 29.94 -17.36 4.89
C ALA A 371 29.98 -16.06 4.07
N LEU A 372 30.27 -14.92 4.72
CA LEU A 372 30.36 -13.63 4.03
C LEU A 372 31.50 -13.59 3.00
N LYS A 373 32.64 -14.22 3.30
CA LYS A 373 33.76 -14.39 2.37
C LYS A 373 33.34 -15.20 1.15
N ARG A 374 32.59 -16.29 1.35
CA ARG A 374 32.06 -17.12 0.26
C ARG A 374 31.16 -16.31 -0.68
N TYR A 375 30.26 -15.49 -0.14
CA TYR A 375 29.41 -14.62 -0.95
C TYR A 375 30.22 -13.62 -1.79
N ARG A 376 31.27 -13.03 -1.21
CA ARG A 376 32.19 -12.12 -1.92
C ARG A 376 32.97 -12.80 -3.04
N GLU A 377 33.52 -13.99 -2.79
CA GLU A 377 34.56 -14.57 -3.65
C GLU A 377 34.02 -15.52 -4.73
N GLN A 378 32.83 -16.09 -4.57
CA GLN A 378 32.35 -17.17 -5.43
C GLN A 378 31.41 -16.74 -6.56
N LEU A 379 31.54 -15.51 -7.04
CA LEU A 379 30.75 -14.93 -8.15
C LEU A 379 29.23 -14.95 -7.91
N PHE A 380 28.80 -14.63 -6.69
CA PHE A 380 27.38 -14.39 -6.43
C PHE A 380 26.93 -13.10 -7.11
N VAL A 381 25.70 -13.08 -7.63
CA VAL A 381 25.13 -11.93 -8.34
C VAL A 381 23.79 -11.54 -7.76
N TYR A 382 23.67 -10.26 -7.40
CA TYR A 382 22.43 -9.67 -6.92
C TYR A 382 21.50 -9.33 -8.10
N THR A 383 20.30 -9.90 -8.14
CA THR A 383 19.37 -9.73 -9.27
C THR A 383 17.89 -9.85 -8.86
N LEU A 384 17.02 -9.08 -9.54
CA LEU A 384 15.56 -9.17 -9.41
C LEU A 384 14.91 -10.29 -10.22
N LYS A 385 15.68 -10.98 -11.07
CA LYS A 385 15.21 -12.11 -11.90
C LYS A 385 16.05 -13.37 -11.63
N PRO A 386 16.06 -13.87 -10.38
CA PRO A 386 16.78 -15.10 -10.09
C PRO A 386 16.13 -16.29 -10.82
N PRO A 387 16.92 -17.31 -11.19
CA PRO A 387 16.37 -18.57 -11.71
C PRO A 387 15.47 -19.23 -10.65
N ARG A 388 14.53 -20.06 -11.11
CA ARG A 388 13.71 -20.86 -10.20
C ARG A 388 14.58 -21.87 -9.47
N LEU A 389 14.40 -21.97 -8.16
CA LEU A 389 15.10 -22.93 -7.31
C LEU A 389 14.36 -24.27 -7.29
N ASN A 390 15.13 -25.34 -7.12
CA ASN A 390 14.63 -26.71 -6.97
C ASN A 390 14.11 -27.02 -5.55
N ASP A 391 13.98 -28.31 -5.23
CA ASP A 391 13.43 -28.75 -3.95
C ASP A 391 14.27 -28.45 -2.72
N ASN A 392 15.58 -28.26 -2.90
CA ASN A 392 16.54 -27.83 -1.88
C ASN A 392 17.02 -26.41 -2.23
N PRO A 393 16.20 -25.38 -1.96
CA PRO A 393 16.44 -24.06 -2.51
C PRO A 393 17.71 -23.40 -1.97
N VAL A 394 18.13 -23.72 -0.74
CA VAL A 394 19.38 -23.19 -0.18
C VAL A 394 20.59 -23.84 -0.86
N ASP A 395 20.56 -25.15 -1.10
CA ASP A 395 21.61 -25.83 -1.86
C ASP A 395 21.71 -25.30 -3.29
N ASP A 396 20.57 -25.21 -3.96
CA ASP A 396 20.51 -24.75 -5.34
C ASP A 396 21.00 -23.31 -5.49
N PHE A 397 20.71 -22.46 -4.50
CA PHE A 397 21.26 -21.11 -4.45
C PHE A 397 22.77 -21.07 -4.17
N LEU A 398 23.24 -21.75 -3.12
CA LEU A 398 24.63 -21.64 -2.65
C LEU A 398 25.67 -22.34 -3.54
N PHE A 399 25.25 -23.37 -4.28
CA PHE A 399 26.18 -24.22 -5.03
C PHE A 399 25.96 -24.17 -6.55
N ASN A 400 24.75 -23.90 -7.02
CA ASN A 400 24.43 -23.94 -8.45
C ASN A 400 24.19 -22.54 -9.02
N THR A 401 23.07 -21.91 -8.65
CA THR A 401 22.59 -20.71 -9.32
C THR A 401 23.38 -19.47 -8.93
N LYS A 402 23.67 -19.27 -7.64
CA LYS A 402 24.41 -18.12 -7.06
C LYS A 402 23.87 -16.74 -7.49
N ARG A 403 22.63 -16.70 -7.96
CA ARG A 403 21.95 -15.51 -8.48
C ARG A 403 20.68 -15.34 -7.68
N GLY A 404 20.57 -14.25 -6.93
CA GLY A 404 19.51 -14.11 -5.94
C GLY A 404 19.25 -12.66 -5.57
N PHE A 405 18.21 -12.47 -4.77
CA PHE A 405 17.88 -11.18 -4.14
C PHE A 405 18.07 -11.25 -2.62
N CYS A 406 17.82 -10.18 -1.88
CA CYS A 406 18.10 -10.12 -0.42
C CYS A 406 17.50 -11.29 0.38
N GLU A 407 16.30 -11.75 0.02
CA GLU A 407 15.66 -12.92 0.64
C GLU A 407 16.46 -14.22 0.44
N HIS A 408 17.18 -14.37 -0.68
CA HIS A 408 18.00 -15.55 -0.96
C HIS A 408 19.26 -15.55 -0.09
N TYR A 409 19.91 -14.40 0.01
CA TYR A 409 21.08 -14.20 0.84
C TYR A 409 20.74 -14.35 2.32
N ALA A 410 19.69 -13.70 2.81
CA ALA A 410 19.25 -13.81 4.20
C ALA A 410 18.82 -15.25 4.57
N THR A 411 18.00 -15.89 3.72
CA THR A 411 17.54 -17.27 3.97
C THR A 411 18.68 -18.27 3.96
N SER A 412 19.53 -18.23 2.95
CA SER A 412 20.66 -19.18 2.85
C SER A 412 21.68 -18.98 3.96
N PHE A 413 21.95 -17.72 4.34
CA PHE A 413 22.86 -17.42 5.44
C PHE A 413 22.30 -17.91 6.77
N VAL A 414 21.03 -17.62 7.09
CA VAL A 414 20.41 -18.09 8.33
C VAL A 414 20.39 -19.60 8.38
N TYR A 415 19.96 -20.28 7.31
CA TYR A 415 19.97 -21.74 7.25
C TYR A 415 21.37 -22.33 7.50
N LEU A 416 22.39 -21.77 6.85
CA LEU A 416 23.78 -22.19 7.02
C LEU A 416 24.30 -21.95 8.44
N MET A 417 23.98 -20.81 9.06
CA MET A 417 24.32 -20.52 10.45
C MET A 417 23.67 -21.52 11.41
N ARG A 418 22.37 -21.80 11.22
CA ARG A 418 21.64 -22.78 12.04
C ARG A 418 22.24 -24.18 11.92
N ALA A 419 22.50 -24.63 10.69
CA ALA A 419 23.17 -25.91 10.43
C ALA A 419 24.58 -25.97 11.05
N ALA A 420 25.28 -24.83 11.14
CA ALA A 420 26.60 -24.74 11.77
C ALA A 420 26.53 -24.56 13.30
N GLY A 421 25.34 -24.66 13.91
CA GLY A 421 25.15 -24.53 15.35
C GLY A 421 25.21 -23.09 15.88
N VAL A 422 25.08 -22.08 15.00
CA VAL A 422 24.99 -20.66 15.37
C VAL A 422 23.52 -20.25 15.35
N PRO A 423 22.93 -19.87 16.51
CA PRO A 423 21.53 -19.47 16.55
C PRO A 423 21.28 -18.24 15.69
N ALA A 424 20.31 -18.32 14.77
CA ALA A 424 20.08 -17.30 13.76
C ALA A 424 18.58 -17.11 13.45
N ARG A 425 18.18 -15.92 13.01
CA ARG A 425 16.81 -15.57 12.60
C ARG A 425 16.82 -14.57 11.45
N ILE A 426 15.72 -14.49 10.71
CA ILE A 426 15.55 -13.53 9.60
C ILE A 426 14.76 -12.34 10.10
N VAL A 427 15.14 -11.14 9.67
CA VAL A 427 14.35 -9.93 9.88
C VAL A 427 13.95 -9.38 8.52
N THR A 428 12.68 -9.04 8.35
CA THR A 428 12.19 -8.35 7.15
C THR A 428 11.80 -6.92 7.48
N GLY A 429 11.92 -6.05 6.50
CA GLY A 429 11.75 -4.62 6.70
C GLY A 429 12.08 -3.83 5.45
N TYR A 430 12.62 -2.64 5.65
CA TYR A 430 13.11 -1.78 4.58
C TYR A 430 14.52 -1.31 4.90
N GLN A 431 15.32 -1.03 3.87
CA GLN A 431 16.66 -0.50 4.05
C GLN A 431 16.84 0.78 3.21
N GLY A 432 17.35 1.83 3.86
CA GLY A 432 17.63 3.12 3.24
C GLY A 432 16.42 4.04 3.22
N GLY A 433 16.24 4.73 2.09
CA GLY A 433 15.18 5.72 1.89
C GLY A 433 15.67 6.84 0.97
N GLU A 434 14.73 7.49 0.30
CA GLU A 434 14.98 8.62 -0.58
C GLU A 434 14.77 9.93 0.19
N TYR A 435 15.83 10.73 0.32
CA TYR A 435 15.72 12.04 0.97
C TYR A 435 14.97 13.03 0.06
N ASN A 436 13.93 13.67 0.60
CA ASN A 436 13.22 14.75 -0.05
C ASN A 436 13.65 16.12 0.54
N PRO A 437 14.49 16.89 -0.17
CA PRO A 437 15.03 18.13 0.36
C PRO A 437 13.99 19.25 0.49
N ASN A 438 12.83 19.15 -0.18
CA ASN A 438 11.81 20.20 -0.15
C ASN A 438 10.96 20.18 1.12
N GLY A 439 10.88 19.04 1.80
CA GLY A 439 10.10 18.88 3.02
C GLY A 439 10.89 18.38 4.22
N ASP A 440 12.19 18.14 4.07
CA ASP A 440 13.09 17.62 5.09
C ASP A 440 12.57 16.32 5.74
N TYR A 441 12.36 15.32 4.89
CA TYR A 441 11.96 13.97 5.29
C TYR A 441 12.46 12.93 4.29
N TYR A 442 12.48 11.67 4.72
CA TYR A 442 12.79 10.53 3.87
C TYR A 442 11.51 9.82 3.44
N ILE A 443 11.48 9.39 2.17
CA ILE A 443 10.44 8.57 1.59
C ILE A 443 10.99 7.15 1.48
N VAL A 444 10.30 6.18 2.08
CA VAL A 444 10.64 4.77 1.94
C VAL A 444 9.54 4.07 1.16
N ARG A 445 9.91 3.36 0.10
CA ARG A 445 8.99 2.73 -0.85
C ARG A 445 8.95 1.23 -0.67
N GLN A 446 7.94 0.60 -1.28
CA GLN A 446 7.90 -0.85 -1.45
C GLN A 446 9.15 -1.37 -2.16
N SER A 447 9.73 -0.57 -3.07
CA SER A 447 11.00 -0.86 -3.73
C SER A 447 12.21 -1.00 -2.78
N ASP A 448 12.14 -0.42 -1.59
CA ASP A 448 13.21 -0.45 -0.59
C ASP A 448 13.11 -1.66 0.35
N ALA A 449 12.13 -2.56 0.12
CA ALA A 449 11.93 -3.75 0.92
C ALA A 449 13.22 -4.59 0.98
N HIS A 450 13.53 -5.09 2.17
CA HIS A 450 14.79 -5.77 2.44
C HIS A 450 14.63 -6.88 3.47
N ALA A 451 15.53 -7.85 3.41
CA ALA A 451 15.65 -8.91 4.40
C ALA A 451 17.12 -9.08 4.80
N TRP A 452 17.36 -9.24 6.09
CA TRP A 452 18.69 -9.47 6.66
C TRP A 452 18.62 -10.53 7.76
N ALA A 453 19.78 -10.88 8.32
CA ALA A 453 19.90 -11.88 9.37
C ALA A 453 20.24 -11.25 10.71
N GLU A 454 19.84 -11.92 11.79
CA GLU A 454 20.40 -11.71 13.12
C GLU A 454 20.97 -13.03 13.61
N VAL A 455 22.17 -12.97 14.18
CA VAL A 455 22.88 -14.12 14.75
C VAL A 455 23.15 -13.86 16.22
N TRP A 456 22.96 -14.87 17.06
CA TRP A 456 23.26 -14.77 18.47
C TRP A 456 24.71 -15.13 18.73
N LEU A 457 25.44 -14.23 19.39
CA LEU A 457 26.83 -14.42 19.79
C LEU A 457 26.94 -14.33 21.31
N ALA A 458 27.64 -15.31 21.90
CA ALA A 458 27.94 -15.28 23.33
C ALA A 458 28.59 -13.95 23.74
N ASN A 459 28.11 -13.36 24.83
CA ASN A 459 28.52 -12.05 25.37
C ASN A 459 28.20 -10.80 24.52
N LYS A 460 27.66 -10.95 23.31
CA LYS A 460 27.19 -9.81 22.49
C LYS A 460 25.67 -9.80 22.32
N GLY A 461 25.01 -10.96 22.43
CA GLY A 461 23.60 -11.13 22.14
C GLY A 461 23.32 -11.22 20.64
N TRP A 462 22.13 -10.81 20.23
CA TRP A 462 21.73 -10.72 18.82
C TRP A 462 22.47 -9.60 18.09
N VAL A 463 23.15 -9.97 17.00
CA VAL A 463 23.91 -9.08 16.15
C VAL A 463 23.33 -9.13 14.73
N ARG A 464 23.04 -7.96 14.18
CA ARG A 464 22.63 -7.80 12.78
C ARG A 464 23.77 -8.19 11.84
N VAL A 465 23.47 -9.05 10.88
CA VAL A 465 24.36 -9.38 9.76
C VAL A 465 23.54 -9.26 8.48
N ASP A 466 24.04 -8.48 7.52
CA ASP A 466 23.43 -8.36 6.20
C ASP A 466 24.30 -9.07 5.16
N PRO A 467 23.95 -10.30 4.74
CA PRO A 467 24.74 -11.01 3.74
C PRO A 467 24.63 -10.38 2.36
N THR A 468 23.63 -9.53 2.09
CA THR A 468 23.52 -8.77 0.84
C THR A 468 24.65 -7.75 0.71
N ALA A 469 25.04 -7.12 1.82
CA ALA A 469 26.13 -6.14 1.85
C ALA A 469 27.48 -6.76 1.43
N ALA A 470 27.63 -8.08 1.53
CA ALA A 470 28.81 -8.78 1.06
C ALA A 470 28.84 -8.97 -0.47
N VAL A 471 27.72 -8.85 -1.17
CA VAL A 471 27.65 -9.06 -2.63
C VAL A 471 27.38 -7.76 -3.39
N SER A 472 26.55 -6.89 -2.83
CA SER A 472 26.32 -5.55 -3.36
C SER A 472 26.34 -4.54 -2.20
N PRO A 473 27.54 -4.07 -1.81
CA PRO A 473 27.66 -3.00 -0.81
C PRO A 473 26.97 -1.71 -1.29
N GLU A 474 26.91 -1.47 -2.60
CA GLU A 474 26.24 -0.31 -3.21
C GLU A 474 24.75 -0.29 -2.86
N ARG A 475 24.10 -1.46 -2.70
CA ARG A 475 22.70 -1.56 -2.26
C ARG A 475 22.45 -0.87 -0.92
N ILE A 476 23.42 -0.94 -0.02
CA ILE A 476 23.33 -0.45 1.35
C ILE A 476 23.77 1.01 1.42
N GLU A 477 24.87 1.34 0.75
CA GLU A 477 25.49 2.67 0.77
C GLU A 477 24.74 3.68 -0.13
N ASN A 478 24.35 3.26 -1.33
CA ASN A 478 23.80 4.12 -2.37
C ASN A 478 22.35 3.78 -2.75
N GLY A 479 21.87 2.59 -2.41
CA GLY A 479 20.50 2.16 -2.63
C GLY A 479 20.31 1.18 -3.77
N ILE A 480 19.05 0.81 -4.01
CA ILE A 480 18.75 -0.27 -4.96
C ILE A 480 18.98 0.06 -6.42
N SER A 481 18.91 1.33 -6.81
CA SER A 481 19.18 1.78 -8.18
C SER A 481 20.58 1.46 -8.64
N ASP A 482 21.53 1.53 -7.70
CA ASP A 482 22.96 1.45 -7.99
C ASP A 482 23.47 0.01 -7.83
N ALA A 483 22.66 -0.86 -7.23
CA ALA A 483 22.95 -2.27 -6.95
C ALA A 483 22.54 -3.23 -8.06
N LEU A 484 21.83 -2.76 -9.08
CA LEU A 484 21.22 -3.60 -10.11
C LEU A 484 21.69 -3.17 -11.49
N ASP A 485 22.31 -4.10 -12.22
CA ASP A 485 22.71 -3.89 -13.63
C ASP A 485 21.49 -3.64 -14.54
N GLU A 486 20.33 -4.19 -14.18
CA GLU A 486 19.06 -4.05 -14.91
C GLU A 486 18.15 -2.98 -14.27
N ALA A 487 18.52 -1.70 -14.37
CA ALA A 487 17.70 -0.59 -13.89
C ALA A 487 16.26 -0.61 -14.46
N ASP A 488 16.05 -1.25 -15.61
CA ASP A 488 14.75 -1.47 -16.24
C ASP A 488 13.76 -2.32 -15.43
N ALA A 489 14.25 -3.12 -14.49
CA ALA A 489 13.40 -3.89 -13.59
C ALA A 489 12.83 -3.06 -12.43
N LEU A 490 13.38 -1.86 -12.17
CA LEU A 490 12.92 -0.97 -11.12
C LEU A 490 11.78 -0.06 -11.60
N PRO A 491 10.91 0.40 -10.69
CA PRO A 491 9.92 1.43 -11.01
C PRO A 491 10.59 2.72 -11.49
N LEU A 492 9.94 3.45 -12.40
CA LEU A 492 10.47 4.70 -12.97
C LEU A 492 10.99 5.69 -11.91
N MET A 493 10.30 5.79 -10.77
CA MET A 493 10.67 6.72 -9.68
C MET A 493 11.89 6.27 -8.88
N ALA A 494 12.26 4.99 -8.94
CA ALA A 494 13.46 4.46 -8.32
C ALA A 494 14.69 4.52 -9.25
N ARG A 495 14.53 4.93 -10.52
CA ARG A 495 15.63 5.01 -11.50
C ARG A 495 16.32 6.38 -11.47
N PRO A 496 17.62 6.46 -11.82
CA PRO A 496 18.35 7.72 -11.91
C PRO A 496 18.11 8.49 -13.23
N ASP A 497 17.49 7.86 -14.23
CA ASP A 497 17.48 8.31 -15.63
C ASP A 497 16.87 9.70 -15.90
N TYR A 498 15.95 10.16 -15.05
CA TYR A 498 15.20 11.41 -15.27
C TYR A 498 15.21 12.35 -14.04
N PRO A 499 16.31 13.08 -13.79
CA PRO A 499 16.46 13.93 -12.60
C PRO A 499 15.40 15.03 -12.48
N TRP A 500 14.98 15.63 -13.60
CA TRP A 500 13.96 16.67 -13.61
C TRP A 500 12.57 16.12 -13.24
N LEU A 501 12.23 14.92 -13.73
CA LEU A 501 10.97 14.24 -13.43
C LEU A 501 10.94 13.83 -11.96
N LYS A 502 12.06 13.32 -11.45
CA LYS A 502 12.25 13.00 -10.03
C LYS A 502 12.07 14.24 -9.15
N LYS A 503 12.68 15.38 -9.50
CA LYS A 503 12.50 16.65 -8.79
C LYS A 503 11.03 17.11 -8.80
N ALA A 504 10.36 17.05 -9.95
CA ALA A 504 8.94 17.38 -10.05
C ALA A 504 8.07 16.46 -9.18
N TYR A 505 8.38 15.17 -9.17
CA TYR A 505 7.72 14.20 -8.30
C TYR A 505 7.94 14.51 -6.82
N LEU A 506 9.17 14.79 -6.38
CA LEU A 506 9.46 15.12 -4.97
C LEU A 506 8.76 16.41 -4.53
N ASN A 507 8.68 17.41 -5.41
CA ASN A 507 7.89 18.60 -5.17
C ASN A 507 6.41 18.25 -4.98
N TRP A 508 5.85 17.42 -5.87
CA TRP A 508 4.46 16.96 -5.76
C TRP A 508 4.20 16.13 -4.50
N ASP A 509 5.11 15.23 -4.13
CA ASP A 509 5.01 14.46 -2.89
C ASP A 509 5.02 15.39 -1.66
N THR A 510 5.82 16.46 -1.69
CA THR A 510 5.83 17.47 -0.62
C THR A 510 4.47 18.14 -0.45
N VAL A 511 3.85 18.56 -1.56
CA VAL A 511 2.50 19.14 -1.56
C VAL A 511 1.47 18.13 -1.06
N ASN A 512 1.52 16.90 -1.56
CA ASN A 512 0.60 15.84 -1.17
C ASN A 512 0.78 15.43 0.31
N ASN A 513 2.01 15.35 0.80
CA ASN A 513 2.33 15.10 2.21
C ASN A 513 1.82 16.25 3.09
N GLY A 514 2.05 17.50 2.69
CA GLY A 514 1.50 18.68 3.36
C GLY A 514 -0.03 18.60 3.47
N TRP A 515 -0.72 18.30 2.36
CA TRP A 515 -2.17 18.05 2.35
C TRP A 515 -2.56 16.91 3.30
N ASN A 516 -1.85 15.79 3.26
CA ASN A 516 -2.14 14.67 4.15
C ASN A 516 -1.96 15.04 5.63
N GLN A 517 -0.98 15.88 5.99
CA GLN A 517 -0.72 16.26 7.37
C GLN A 517 -1.69 17.33 7.90
N TRP A 518 -2.04 18.31 7.05
CA TRP A 518 -2.87 19.45 7.41
C TRP A 518 -4.36 19.19 7.22
N VAL A 519 -4.71 18.53 6.12
CA VAL A 519 -6.09 18.22 5.78
C VAL A 519 -6.42 16.88 6.40
N LEU A 520 -5.83 15.77 5.96
CA LEU A 520 -6.26 14.43 6.40
C LEU A 520 -5.87 14.09 7.85
N GLY A 521 -4.73 14.57 8.33
CA GLY A 521 -4.21 14.38 9.69
C GLY A 521 -4.69 15.41 10.72
N TYR A 522 -5.69 16.22 10.36
CA TYR A 522 -6.49 16.98 11.32
C TYR A 522 -7.53 16.00 11.90
N ASP A 523 -7.17 15.39 13.03
CA ASP A 523 -7.92 14.37 13.76
C ASP A 523 -8.40 14.92 15.12
N ASP A 524 -9.27 14.20 15.83
CA ASP A 524 -9.90 14.62 17.09
C ASP A 524 -8.89 15.16 18.13
N LYS A 525 -7.65 14.65 18.14
CA LYS A 525 -6.56 15.10 19.03
C LYS A 525 -6.02 16.51 18.75
N LYS A 526 -6.25 17.07 17.56
CA LYS A 526 -5.88 18.47 17.20
C LYS A 526 -7.06 19.44 17.31
N GLN A 527 -8.27 18.93 17.54
CA GLN A 527 -9.51 19.70 17.60
C GLN A 527 -9.88 20.13 19.04
N LEU A 528 -9.22 19.52 20.04
CA LEU A 528 -9.14 19.94 21.44
C LEU A 528 -7.89 20.77 21.66
#